data_AF-K1UAW2-F1
#
_entry.id   AF-K1UAW2-F1
#
_cell.length_a   1.000
_cell.length_b   1.000
_cell.length_c   1.000
_cell.angle_alpha   90.00
_cell.angle_beta   90.00
_cell.angle_gamma   90.00
#
_symmetry.space_group_name_H-M   'P 1'
#
loop_
_entity.id
_entity.type
_entity.pdbx_description
1 polymer ?
#
loop_
_entity_poly.entity_id
_entity_poly.type
_entity_poly.pdbx_seq_one_letter_code
_entity_poly.pdbx_strand_id
1 'polypeptide(L)' 'GSAIKITISAYYTPNGRNIHGTGIEPDVECEFDGDAYYNSDTPVDNQLEKAKEVLKDLMK' A
#
# COMPACT_ATOMS: atom_id res chain seq x y z
N GLY A 1 -32.60 -9.36 -19.55
CA GLY A 1 -32.29 -7.93 -19.68
C GLY A 1 -30.79 -7.76 -19.68
N SER A 2 -30.27 -6.78 -20.42
CA SER A 2 -28.82 -6.51 -20.53
C SER A 2 -28.46 -5.28 -19.70
N ALA A 3 -27.26 -5.26 -19.12
CA ALA A 3 -26.74 -4.14 -18.33
C ALA A 3 -25.36 -3.71 -18.83
N ILE A 4 -25.03 -2.42 -18.65
CA ILE A 4 -23.74 -1.83 -19.03
C ILE A 4 -23.06 -1.32 -17.76
N LYS A 5 -21.79 -1.66 -17.58
CA LYS A 5 -20.92 -1.12 -16.52
C LYS A 5 -20.13 0.06 -17.08
N ILE A 6 -20.34 1.25 -16.53
CA ILE A 6 -19.60 2.47 -16.87
C ILE A 6 -19.10 3.17 -15.61
N THR A 7 -17.92 3.79 -15.70
CA THR A 7 -17.32 4.58 -14.62
C THR A 7 -17.83 6.02 -14.72
N ILE A 8 -18.56 6.49 -13.70
CA ILE A 8 -19.15 7.85 -13.69
C ILE A 8 -18.31 8.87 -12.89
N SER A 9 -17.33 8.41 -12.14
CA SER A 9 -16.52 9.26 -11.27
C SER A 9 -15.12 8.69 -11.09
N ALA A 10 -14.16 9.58 -10.86
CA ALA A 10 -12.78 9.26 -10.52
C ALA A 10 -12.41 9.95 -9.21
N TYR A 11 -11.53 9.33 -8.44
CA TYR A 11 -11.05 9.84 -7.15
C TYR A 11 -9.68 10.46 -7.33
N TYR A 12 -9.48 11.65 -6.77
CA TYR A 12 -8.26 12.43 -6.91
C TYR A 12 -7.66 12.71 -5.54
N THR A 13 -6.32 12.69 -5.44
CA THR A 13 -5.62 13.18 -4.25
C THR A 13 -5.77 14.70 -4.13
N PRO A 14 -5.51 15.31 -2.95
CA PRO A 14 -5.49 16.77 -2.81
C PRO A 14 -4.56 17.49 -3.80
N ASN A 15 -3.51 16.80 -4.26
CA ASN A 15 -2.57 17.27 -5.28
C ASN A 15 -3.07 17.06 -6.72
N GLY A 16 -4.35 16.67 -6.90
CA GLY A 16 -4.98 16.51 -8.22
C GLY A 16 -4.59 15.22 -8.96
N ARG A 17 -3.94 14.24 -8.30
CA ARG A 17 -3.57 12.97 -8.94
C ARG A 17 -4.76 12.01 -8.96
N ASN A 18 -5.19 11.57 -10.14
CA ASN A 18 -6.20 10.53 -10.28
C ASN A 18 -5.61 9.19 -9.79
N ILE A 19 -6.28 8.52 -8.86
CA ILE A 19 -5.81 7.23 -8.32
C ILE A 19 -6.26 6.04 -9.17
N HIS A 20 -7.24 6.23 -10.05
CA HIS A 20 -7.81 5.16 -10.85
C HIS A 20 -6.81 4.67 -11.90
N GLY A 21 -6.36 3.42 -11.76
CA GLY A 21 -5.40 2.78 -12.68
C GLY A 21 -3.94 3.18 -12.47
N THR A 22 -3.65 4.25 -11.73
CA THR A 22 -2.27 4.68 -11.41
C THR A 22 -1.85 4.27 -10.00
N GLY A 23 -2.77 4.17 -9.04
CA GLY A 23 -2.45 3.89 -7.65
C GLY A 23 -1.75 5.05 -6.93
N ILE A 24 -1.15 4.76 -5.78
CA ILE A 24 -0.36 5.70 -4.98
C ILE A 24 0.99 5.06 -4.69
N GLU A 25 2.06 5.72 -5.11
CA GLU A 25 3.43 5.32 -4.79
C GLU A 25 3.71 5.49 -3.28
N PRO A 26 4.30 4.49 -2.61
CA PRO A 26 4.63 4.57 -1.20
C PRO A 26 5.83 5.52 -0.97
N ASP A 27 5.82 6.25 0.14
CA ASP A 27 6.95 7.12 0.52
C ASP A 27 8.21 6.30 0.89
N VAL A 28 8.01 5.07 1.36
CA VAL A 28 9.08 4.09 1.63
C VAL A 28 8.66 2.76 1.02
N GLU A 29 9.39 2.31 0.00
CA GLU A 29 9.18 1.02 -0.63
C GLU A 29 9.64 -0.11 0.31
N CYS A 30 8.76 -1.06 0.58
CA CYS A 30 9.04 -2.24 1.40
C CYS A 30 8.30 -3.43 0.79
N GLU A 31 9.02 -4.19 -0.04
CA GLU A 31 8.50 -5.41 -0.66
C GLU A 31 8.08 -6.42 0.40
N PHE A 32 6.91 -7.01 0.22
CA PHE A 32 6.38 -7.98 1.18
C PHE A 32 7.14 -9.31 1.08
N ASP A 33 7.72 -9.75 2.20
CA ASP A 33 8.39 -11.05 2.28
C ASP A 33 7.39 -12.14 2.68
N GLY A 34 6.72 -12.71 1.67
CA GLY A 34 5.72 -13.75 1.87
C GLY A 34 6.27 -15.06 2.43
N ASP A 35 7.55 -15.38 2.18
CA ASP A 35 8.17 -16.59 2.71
C ASP A 35 8.46 -16.45 4.20
N ALA A 36 9.01 -15.31 4.63
CA ALA A 36 9.20 -15.01 6.05
C ALA A 36 7.87 -14.95 6.82
N TYR A 37 6.78 -14.52 6.16
CA TYR A 37 5.47 -14.39 6.79
C TYR A 37 4.67 -15.70 6.83
N TYR A 38 4.58 -16.45 5.73
CA TYR A 38 3.73 -17.64 5.64
C TYR A 38 4.46 -18.96 5.92
N ASN A 39 5.77 -19.03 5.65
CA ASN A 39 6.51 -20.29 5.62
C ASN A 39 7.55 -20.42 6.75
N SER A 40 7.51 -19.55 7.76
CA SER A 40 8.42 -19.61 8.91
C SER A 40 7.72 -20.04 10.20
N ASP A 41 8.43 -20.76 11.08
CA ASP A 41 7.95 -21.12 12.41
C ASP A 41 7.76 -19.89 13.33
N THR A 42 8.38 -18.77 12.97
CA THR A 42 8.23 -17.46 13.61
C THR A 42 7.91 -16.40 12.55
N PRO A 43 6.62 -16.25 12.17
CA PRO A 43 6.20 -15.29 11.16
C PRO A 43 6.72 -13.88 11.45
N VAL A 44 7.45 -13.32 10.48
CA VAL A 44 7.96 -11.94 10.56
C VAL A 44 7.23 -11.08 9.53
N ASP A 45 6.63 -10.00 10.02
CA ASP A 45 6.06 -8.94 9.17
C ASP A 45 7.12 -7.85 8.98
N ASN A 46 7.84 -7.94 7.85
CA ASN A 46 8.90 -7.01 7.52
C ASN A 46 8.38 -5.57 7.28
N GLN A 47 7.14 -5.42 6.80
CA GLN A 47 6.52 -4.10 6.57
C GLN A 47 6.15 -3.42 7.90
N LEU A 48 5.64 -4.18 8.87
CA LEU A 48 5.34 -3.67 10.21
C LEU A 48 6.59 -3.20 10.95
N GLU A 49 7.67 -4.00 10.91
CA GLU A 49 8.92 -3.62 11.57
C GLU A 49 9.54 -2.39 10.89
N LYS A 50 9.49 -2.30 9.56
CA LYS A 50 9.96 -1.12 8.83
C LYS A 50 9.14 0.13 9.19
N ALA A 51 7.82 0.01 9.32
CA ALA A 51 6.96 1.12 9.72
C ALA A 51 7.32 1.65 11.12
N LYS A 52 7.60 0.76 12.08
CA LYS A 52 8.02 1.16 13.45
C LYS A 52 9.36 1.91 13.45
N GLU A 53 10.31 1.49 12.63
CA GLU A 53 11.61 2.17 12.46
C GLU A 53 11.40 3.59 11.91
N VAL A 54 10.70 3.71 10.77
CA VAL A 54 10.45 4.99 10.10
C VAL A 54 9.69 5.96 11.00
N LEU A 55 8.64 5.50 11.70
CA LEU A 55 7.87 6.35 12.61
C LEU A 55 8.71 6.83 13.80
N LYS A 56 9.60 5.99 14.35
CA LYS A 56 10.52 6.42 15.42
C LYS A 56 11.48 7.48 14.95
N ASP A 57 11.99 7.37 13.72
CA ASP A 57 12.90 8.37 13.16
C ASP A 57 12.20 9.70 12.84
N LEU A 58 10.94 9.67 12.41
CA LEU A 58 10.13 10.88 12.19
C LEU A 58 9.71 11.58 13.48
N MET A 59 9.75 10.88 14.62
CA MET A 59 9.40 11.40 15.94
C MET A 59 10.59 11.91 16.76
N LYS A 60 11.81 11.81 16.23
CA LYS A 60 13.02 12.43 16.81
C LYS A 60 13.12 13.90 16.41
#